data_AF-A0A7Y5BR30-F1
#
_entry.id   AF-A0A7Y5BR30-F1
#
_cell.length_a   1.000
_cell.length_b   1.000
_cell.length_c   1.000
_cell.angle_alpha   90.00
_cell.angle_beta   90.00
_cell.angle_gamma   90.00
#
_symmetry.space_group_name_H-M   'P 1'
#
loop_
_entity.id
_entity.type
_entity.pdbx_description
1 polymer ?
#
loop_
_entity_poly.entity_id
_entity_poly.type
_entity_poly.pdbx_seq_one_letter_code
_entity_poly.pdbx_strand_id
1 'polypeptide(L)'
;MEKKNALTKGLTIVGTGLVWFPLLAPLLLSAVTGMVEGVFRLDYLMPAELFLVALLGGLLLLWAAIRMQARRGLIGWGLGLAVGLLVGSQVLAVVTGLAHGDTAPDGWAWILVLTLLGSYILAVMGVGIGGILLLRDQFKVPSQGSK
;
A
#
# COMPACT_ATOMS: atom_id res chain seq x y z
N MET A 1 -15.67 3.54 -27.71
CA MET A 1 -15.51 4.00 -26.30
C MET A 1 -15.18 2.86 -25.33
N GLU A 2 -15.44 1.58 -25.67
CA GLU A 2 -15.10 0.40 -24.83
C GLU A 2 -13.62 0.23 -24.48
N LYS A 3 -12.68 0.43 -25.42
CA LYS A 3 -11.24 0.24 -25.16
C LYS A 3 -10.73 1.12 -24.01
N LYS A 4 -11.30 2.32 -23.86
CA LYS A 4 -10.92 3.24 -22.77
C LYS A 4 -11.38 2.71 -21.41
N ASN A 5 -12.50 2.01 -21.35
CA ASN A 5 -13.00 1.39 -20.12
C ASN A 5 -12.24 0.10 -19.79
N ALA A 6 -11.90 -0.71 -20.80
CA ALA A 6 -11.10 -1.92 -20.61
C ALA A 6 -9.71 -1.61 -20.03
N LEU A 7 -9.04 -0.57 -20.54
CA LEU A 7 -7.74 -0.11 -20.01
C LEU A 7 -7.83 0.35 -18.56
N THR A 8 -8.80 1.22 -18.22
CA THR A 8 -8.99 1.69 -16.84
C THR A 8 -9.28 0.54 -15.88
N LYS A 9 -10.09 -0.43 -16.32
CA LYS A 9 -10.43 -1.62 -15.55
C LYS A 9 -9.19 -2.48 -15.30
N GLY A 10 -8.39 -2.74 -16.33
CA GLY A 10 -7.12 -3.44 -16.21
C GLY A 10 -6.16 -2.76 -15.24
N LEU A 11 -5.96 -1.44 -15.38
CA LEU A 11 -5.14 -0.65 -14.46
C LEU A 11 -5.61 -0.74 -13.01
N THR A 12 -6.93 -0.73 -12.80
CA THR A 12 -7.48 -0.76 -11.44
C THR A 12 -7.33 -2.13 -10.81
N ILE A 13 -7.55 -3.22 -11.55
CA ILE A 13 -7.38 -4.59 -11.07
C ILE A 13 -5.90 -4.83 -10.73
N VAL A 14 -5.01 -4.55 -11.68
CA VAL A 14 -3.56 -4.75 -11.49
C VAL A 14 -3.03 -3.86 -10.38
N GLY A 15 -3.41 -2.58 -10.37
CA GLY A 15 -3.02 -1.64 -9.32
C GLY A 15 -3.49 -2.06 -7.93
N THR A 16 -4.73 -2.54 -7.80
CA THR A 16 -5.27 -3.04 -6.53
C THR A 16 -4.52 -4.28 -6.08
N GLY A 17 -4.28 -5.24 -6.99
CA GLY A 17 -3.49 -6.45 -6.68
C GLY A 17 -2.09 -6.12 -6.19
N LEU A 18 -1.39 -5.21 -6.88
CA LEU A 18 -0.04 -4.78 -6.52
C LEU A 18 0.03 -4.01 -5.20
N VAL A 19 -0.99 -3.23 -4.83
CA VAL A 19 -1.03 -2.55 -3.52
C VAL A 19 -1.31 -3.51 -2.37
N TRP A 20 -2.18 -4.51 -2.59
CA TRP A 20 -2.47 -5.51 -1.56
C TRP A 20 -1.35 -6.54 -1.39
N PHE A 21 -0.56 -6.80 -2.43
CA PHE A 21 0.50 -7.79 -2.38
C PHE A 21 1.51 -7.56 -1.25
N PRO A 22 2.11 -6.37 -1.07
CA PRO A 22 3.01 -6.05 0.05
C PRO A 22 2.38 -6.20 1.44
N LEU A 23 1.06 -6.03 1.55
CA LEU A 23 0.33 -6.18 2.81
C LEU A 23 0.09 -7.66 3.15
N LEU A 24 -0.16 -8.48 2.13
CA LEU A 24 -0.45 -9.91 2.29
C LEU A 24 0.82 -10.76 2.31
N ALA A 25 1.88 -10.34 1.62
CA ALA A 25 3.15 -11.06 1.52
C ALA A 25 3.71 -11.52 2.89
N PRO A 26 3.86 -10.66 3.91
CA PRO A 26 4.37 -11.11 5.22
C PRO A 26 3.45 -12.16 5.86
N LEU A 27 2.13 -12.03 5.74
CA LEU A 27 1.17 -13.00 6.29
C LEU A 27 1.27 -14.35 5.56
N LEU A 28 1.32 -14.32 4.23
CA LEU A 28 1.40 -15.52 3.40
C LEU A 28 2.73 -16.25 3.58
N LEU A 29 3.85 -15.53 3.56
CA LEU A 29 5.16 -16.13 3.79
C LEU A 29 5.24 -16.72 5.20
N SER A 30 4.77 -16.00 6.23
CA SER A 30 4.75 -16.51 7.61
C SER A 30 3.92 -17.78 7.76
N ALA A 31 2.78 -17.86 7.06
CA ALA A 31 1.94 -19.05 7.09
C ALA A 31 2.65 -20.24 6.42
N VAL A 32 3.29 -20.03 5.26
CA VAL A 32 4.03 -21.07 4.54
C VAL A 32 5.23 -21.55 5.35
N THR A 33 6.07 -20.64 5.86
CA THR A 33 7.22 -21.01 6.70
C THR A 33 6.80 -21.65 8.01
N GLY A 34 5.68 -21.20 8.60
CA GLY A 34 5.07 -21.86 9.76
C GLY A 34 4.66 -23.31 9.49
N MET A 35 4.14 -23.61 8.29
CA MET A 35 3.75 -24.98 7.91
C MET A 35 4.95 -25.86 7.53
N VAL A 36 5.98 -25.30 6.91
CA VAL A 36 7.14 -26.04 6.40
C VAL A 36 8.21 -26.23 7.48
N GLU A 37 8.52 -25.17 8.21
CA GLU A 37 9.65 -25.11 9.16
C GLU A 37 9.20 -25.17 10.62
N GLY A 38 7.89 -25.08 10.90
CA GLY A 38 7.33 -25.07 12.26
C GLY A 38 7.58 -23.76 13.01
N VAL A 39 8.14 -22.75 12.34
CA VAL A 39 8.52 -21.46 12.94
C VAL A 39 7.74 -20.34 12.25
N PHE A 40 6.81 -19.73 12.98
CA PHE A 40 6.07 -18.56 12.49
C PHE A 40 6.88 -17.30 12.74
N ARG A 41 7.52 -16.76 11.69
CA ARG A 41 8.24 -15.47 11.74
C ARG A 41 7.52 -14.44 10.89
N LEU A 42 6.82 -13.53 11.55
CA LEU A 42 6.22 -12.38 10.91
C LEU A 42 7.28 -11.30 10.66
N ASP A 43 7.73 -11.23 9.40
CA ASP A 43 8.60 -10.15 8.97
C ASP A 43 7.76 -8.87 8.75
N TYR A 44 7.79 -7.99 9.75
CA TYR A 44 7.07 -6.72 9.72
C TYR A 44 7.78 -5.65 8.89
N LEU A 45 9.01 -5.90 8.41
CA LEU A 45 9.77 -5.00 7.54
C LEU A 45 9.50 -5.26 6.05
N MET A 46 9.11 -6.49 5.67
CA MET A 46 8.75 -6.84 4.29
C MET A 46 7.82 -5.85 3.57
N PRO A 47 6.76 -5.28 4.18
CA PRO A 47 5.93 -4.29 3.51
C PRO A 47 6.73 -3.07 3.02
N ALA A 48 7.73 -2.63 3.79
CA ALA A 48 8.61 -1.54 3.41
C ALA A 48 9.59 -1.94 2.31
N GLU A 49 10.09 -3.18 2.30
CA GLU A 49 10.95 -3.70 1.23
C GLU A 49 10.20 -3.79 -0.11
N LEU A 50 8.94 -4.22 -0.04
CA LEU A 50 8.03 -4.31 -1.19
C LEU A 50 7.37 -2.96 -1.51
N PHE A 51 7.86 -1.85 -0.95
CA PHE A 51 7.32 -0.52 -1.20
C PHE A 51 7.30 -0.16 -2.69
N LEU A 52 8.30 -0.56 -3.47
CA LEU A 52 8.29 -0.29 -4.92
C LEU A 52 7.09 -0.95 -5.61
N VAL A 53 6.69 -2.13 -5.16
CA VAL A 53 5.48 -2.82 -5.65
C VAL A 53 4.22 -2.06 -5.24
N ALA A 54 4.14 -1.62 -3.98
CA ALA A 54 3.05 -0.78 -3.48
C ALA A 54 2.96 0.55 -4.24
N LEU A 55 4.10 1.18 -4.52
CA LEU A 55 4.22 2.45 -5.22
C LEU A 55 3.77 2.30 -6.68
N LEU A 56 4.25 1.28 -7.39
CA LEU A 56 3.82 0.98 -8.76
C LEU A 56 2.31 0.73 -8.80
N GLY A 57 1.78 -0.09 -7.88
CA GLY A 57 0.35 -0.33 -7.77
C GLY A 57 -0.44 0.94 -7.49
N GLY A 58 0.04 1.77 -6.55
CA GLY A 58 -0.56 3.04 -6.19
C GLY A 58 -0.56 4.06 -7.33
N LEU A 59 0.52 4.13 -8.11
CA LEU A 59 0.61 4.98 -9.30
C LEU A 59 -0.36 4.53 -10.40
N LEU A 60 -0.52 3.21 -10.62
CA LEU A 60 -1.52 2.67 -11.54
C LEU A 60 -2.95 3.02 -11.10
N LEU A 61 -3.23 2.92 -9.80
CA LEU A 61 -4.52 3.33 -9.22
C LEU A 61 -4.76 4.83 -9.34
N LEU A 62 -3.73 5.64 -9.09
CA LEU A 62 -3.80 7.09 -9.23
C LEU A 62 -4.08 7.47 -10.68
N TRP A 63 -3.42 6.82 -11.64
CA TRP A 63 -3.68 7.02 -13.06
C TRP A 63 -5.12 6.62 -13.43
N ALA A 64 -5.62 5.48 -12.93
CA ALA A 64 -7.00 5.07 -13.14
C ALA A 64 -8.00 6.07 -12.53
N ALA A 65 -7.74 6.56 -11.32
CA ALA A 65 -8.54 7.57 -10.64
C ALA A 65 -8.53 8.92 -11.38
N ILE A 66 -7.37 9.31 -11.91
CA ILE A 66 -7.24 10.47 -12.80
C ILE A 66 -8.11 10.27 -14.02
N ARG A 67 -8.07 9.12 -14.66
CA ARG A 67 -8.90 8.86 -15.83
C ARG A 67 -10.40 8.85 -15.55
N MET A 68 -10.80 8.43 -14.35
CA MET A 68 -12.21 8.36 -13.94
C MET A 68 -12.78 9.61 -13.28
N GLN A 69 -11.95 10.63 -13.01
CA GLN A 69 -12.38 11.79 -12.19
C GLN A 69 -12.92 11.40 -10.79
N ALA A 70 -12.62 10.19 -10.31
CA ALA A 70 -13.19 9.62 -9.09
C ALA A 70 -12.09 9.21 -8.11
N ARG A 71 -12.28 9.47 -6.82
CA ARG A 71 -11.41 9.02 -5.70
C ARG A 71 -9.93 9.43 -5.78
N ARG A 72 -9.57 10.38 -6.64
CA ARG A 72 -8.20 10.92 -6.80
C ARG A 72 -7.64 11.46 -5.49
N GLY A 73 -8.45 12.14 -4.69
CA GLY A 73 -8.03 12.69 -3.40
C GLY A 73 -7.61 11.59 -2.42
N LEU A 74 -8.42 10.53 -2.30
CA LEU A 74 -8.13 9.41 -1.39
C LEU A 74 -6.86 8.66 -1.82
N ILE A 75 -6.77 8.31 -3.11
CA ILE A 75 -5.61 7.57 -3.63
C ILE A 75 -4.35 8.44 -3.63
N GLY A 76 -4.45 9.70 -4.04
CA GLY A 76 -3.33 10.64 -4.10
C GLY A 76 -2.79 11.00 -2.71
N TRP A 77 -3.65 11.41 -1.78
CA TRP A 77 -3.23 11.69 -0.40
C TRP A 77 -2.74 10.43 0.31
N GLY A 78 -3.41 9.29 0.12
CA GLY A 78 -2.97 8.02 0.69
C GLY A 78 -1.57 7.62 0.19
N LEU A 79 -1.31 7.75 -1.11
CA LEU A 79 -0.01 7.43 -1.70
C LEU A 79 1.08 8.40 -1.25
N GLY A 80 0.79 9.71 -1.24
CA GLY A 80 1.72 10.73 -0.76
C GLY A 80 2.05 10.55 0.72
N LEU A 81 1.04 10.25 1.55
CA LEU A 81 1.21 9.97 2.98
C LEU A 81 2.05 8.69 3.18
N ALA A 82 1.77 7.62 2.43
CA ALA A 82 2.55 6.39 2.51
C ALA A 82 4.04 6.64 2.17
N VAL A 83 4.33 7.33 1.06
CA VAL A 83 5.70 7.68 0.67
C VAL A 83 6.37 8.53 1.76
N GLY A 84 5.68 9.57 2.24
CA GLY A 84 6.21 10.49 3.25
C GLY A 84 6.51 9.80 4.58
N LEU A 85 5.61 8.93 5.05
CA LEU A 85 5.81 8.17 6.28
C LEU A 85 6.96 7.18 6.16
N LEU A 86 7.07 6.48 5.03
CA LEU A 86 8.16 5.53 4.81
C LEU A 86 9.50 6.25 4.72
N VAL A 87 9.64 7.24 3.84
CA VAL A 87 10.88 8.02 3.71
C VAL A 87 11.24 8.69 5.02
N GLY A 88 10.25 9.27 5.72
CA GLY A 88 10.43 9.86 7.05
C GLY A 88 10.98 8.85 8.07
N SER A 89 10.44 7.62 8.09
CA SER A 89 10.93 6.56 8.99
C SER A 89 12.39 6.20 8.70
N GLN A 90 12.79 6.14 7.43
CA GLN A 90 14.16 5.80 7.03
C GLN A 90 15.13 6.93 7.38
N VAL A 91 14.77 8.19 7.09
CA VAL A 91 15.58 9.36 7.45
C VAL A 91 15.79 9.43 8.95
N LEU A 92 14.74 9.21 9.74
CA LEU A 92 14.85 9.16 11.20
C LEU A 92 15.75 8.03 11.68
N ALA A 93 15.63 6.83 11.11
CA ALA A 93 16.52 5.72 11.45
C ALA A 93 17.99 6.04 11.14
N VAL A 94 18.28 6.75 10.05
CA VAL A 94 19.63 7.20 9.70
C VAL A 94 20.14 8.25 10.70
N VAL A 95 19.35 9.28 10.98
CA VAL A 95 19.74 10.41 11.86
C VAL A 95 19.92 9.96 13.32
N THR A 96 19.15 8.98 13.77
CA THR A 96 19.20 8.47 15.16
C THR A 96 20.27 7.40 15.38
N GLY A 97 21.03 7.03 14.35
CA GLY A 97 22.05 5.98 14.42
C GLY A 97 21.49 4.55 14.40
N LEU A 98 20.16 4.38 14.43
CA LEU A 98 19.50 3.06 14.39
C LEU A 98 19.86 2.28 13.11
N ALA A 99 20.12 2.98 12.01
CA ALA A 99 20.53 2.37 10.74
C ALA A 99 21.99 1.86 10.75
N HIS A 100 22.85 2.41 11.61
CA HIS A 100 24.27 2.04 11.69
C HIS A 100 24.53 0.95 12.75
N GLY A 101 23.54 0.62 13.57
CA GLY A 101 23.69 -0.31 14.70
C GLY A 101 24.42 0.29 15.90
N ASP A 102 24.71 1.60 15.86
CA ASP A 102 25.38 2.34 16.93
C ASP A 102 24.47 2.55 18.15
N THR A 103 23.15 2.54 17.93
CA THR A 103 22.12 2.57 18.97
C THR A 103 21.39 1.24 19.02
N ALA A 104 21.23 0.70 20.23
CA ALA A 104 20.36 -0.46 20.43
C ALA A 104 18.95 -0.12 19.89
N PRO A 105 18.21 -1.09 19.33
CA PRO A 105 16.83 -0.90 18.90
C PRO A 105 15.91 -0.76 20.12
N ASP A 106 16.10 0.31 20.90
CA ASP A 106 15.39 0.66 22.11
C ASP A 106 15.07 2.18 22.15
N GLY A 107 14.28 2.57 23.16
CA GLY A 107 13.96 3.97 23.39
C GLY A 107 12.92 4.58 22.45
N TRP A 108 12.77 5.90 22.56
CA TRP A 108 11.71 6.66 21.90
C TRP A 108 11.85 6.71 20.37
N ALA A 109 13.08 6.73 19.86
CA ALA A 109 13.36 6.78 18.43
C ALA A 109 12.86 5.51 17.73
N TRP A 110 13.10 4.34 18.33
CA TRP A 110 12.64 3.05 17.84
C TRP A 110 11.10 2.96 17.82
N ILE A 111 10.43 3.38 18.91
CA ILE A 111 8.96 3.44 18.99
C ILE A 111 8.40 4.34 17.88
N LEU A 112 9.04 5.49 17.63
CA LEU A 112 8.60 6.44 16.62
C LEU A 112 8.76 5.88 15.21
N VAL A 113 9.87 5.20 14.90
CA VAL A 113 10.07 4.49 13.62
C VAL A 113 9.00 3.42 13.41
N LEU A 114 8.70 2.61 14.43
CA LEU A 114 7.64 1.60 14.33
C LEU A 114 6.25 2.22 14.16
N THR A 115 5.98 3.35 14.82
CA THR A 115 4.72 4.08 14.68
C THR A 115 4.56 4.62 13.26
N LEU A 116 5.64 5.15 12.66
CA LEU A 116 5.64 5.60 11.27
C LEU A 116 5.45 4.44 10.30
N LEU A 117 6.10 3.29 10.56
CA LEU A 117 5.93 2.08 9.75
C LEU A 117 4.50 1.55 9.82
N GLY A 118 3.90 1.49 11.02
CA GLY A 118 2.50 1.12 11.19
C GLY A 118 1.55 2.09 10.48
N SER A 119 1.84 3.40 10.56
CA SER A 119 1.07 4.43 9.85
C SER A 119 1.22 4.29 8.33
N TYR A 120 2.41 3.94 7.84
CA TYR A 120 2.66 3.63 6.42
C TYR A 120 1.78 2.47 5.96
N ILE A 121 1.71 1.38 6.71
CA ILE A 121 0.86 0.22 6.41
C ILE A 121 -0.61 0.65 6.31
N LEU A 122 -1.10 1.46 7.25
CA LEU A 122 -2.46 2.00 7.23
C LEU A 122 -2.72 2.88 6.00
N ALA A 123 -1.76 3.72 5.62
CA ALA A 123 -1.87 4.55 4.43
C ALA A 123 -1.94 3.71 3.13
N VAL A 124 -1.08 2.69 3.00
CA VAL A 124 -1.10 1.73 1.87
C VAL A 124 -2.43 0.97 1.84
N MET A 125 -2.94 0.54 3.00
CA MET A 125 -4.25 -0.10 3.10
C MET A 125 -5.37 0.84 2.64
N GLY A 126 -5.31 2.13 3.00
CA GLY A 126 -6.21 3.15 2.50
C GLY A 126 -6.19 3.28 0.98
N VAL A 127 -5.01 3.27 0.36
CA VAL A 127 -4.85 3.26 -1.10
C VAL A 127 -5.47 2.00 -1.71
N GLY A 128 -5.23 0.82 -1.11
CA GLY A 128 -5.80 -0.44 -1.55
C GLY A 128 -7.33 -0.47 -1.48
N ILE A 129 -7.92 0.04 -0.40
CA ILE A 129 -9.37 0.24 -0.25
C ILE A 129 -9.88 1.22 -1.31
N GLY A 130 -9.14 2.30 -1.57
CA GLY A 130 -9.42 3.24 -2.65
C GLY A 130 -9.53 2.57 -4.01
N GLY A 131 -8.63 1.63 -4.31
CA GLY A 131 -8.65 0.80 -5.51
C GLY A 131 -9.88 -0.11 -5.62
N ILE A 132 -10.24 -0.80 -4.53
CA ILE A 132 -11.46 -1.63 -4.48
C ILE A 132 -12.72 -0.78 -4.72
N LEU A 133 -12.79 0.39 -4.10
CA LEU A 133 -13.93 1.28 -4.26
C LEU A 133 -13.97 1.86 -5.69
N LEU A 134 -12.82 2.10 -6.32
CA LEU A 134 -12.74 2.50 -7.73
C LEU A 134 -13.20 1.37 -8.66
N LEU A 135 -12.89 0.11 -8.36
CA LEU A 135 -13.46 -1.05 -9.08
C LEU A 135 -14.97 -1.07 -8.95
N ARG A 136 -15.49 -0.95 -7.72
CA ARG A 136 -16.93 -0.97 -7.46
C ARG A 136 -17.67 0.12 -8.25
N ASP A 137 -17.10 1.33 -8.29
CA ASP A 137 -17.71 2.44 -9.01
C ASP A 137 -17.66 2.23 -10.54
N GLN A 138 -16.71 1.45 -11.08
CA GLN A 138 -16.69 1.03 -12.49
C GLN A 138 -17.75 -0.02 -12.82
N PHE A 139 -18.08 -0.90 -11.87
CA PHE A 139 -19.07 -1.97 -12.05
C PHE A 139 -20.50 -1.52 -11.75
N LYS A 140 -20.71 -0.38 -11.09
CA LYS A 140 -22.02 0.26 -11.03
C LYS A 140 -22.41 0.72 -12.43
N VAL A 141 -23.07 -0.17 -13.16
CA VAL A 141 -23.93 0.19 -14.31
C VAL A 141 -24.87 1.28 -13.81
N PRO A 142 -25.04 2.42 -14.49
CA PRO A 142 -26.07 3.37 -14.11
C PRO A 142 -27.39 2.61 -14.17
N SER A 143 -27.99 2.35 -13.01
CA SER A 143 -29.40 2.01 -12.95
C SER A 143 -30.10 3.14 -13.68
N GLN A 144 -30.57 2.86 -14.90
CA GLN A 144 -31.55 3.71 -15.56
C GLN A 144 -32.68 3.88 -14.55
N GLY A 145 -32.68 5.03 -13.88
CA GLY A 145 -33.86 5.56 -13.24
C GLY A 145 -34.81 5.90 -14.36
N SER A 146 -35.61 4.91 -14.73
CA SER A 146 -36.83 5.05 -15.51
C SER A 146 -37.76 6.00 -14.74
N LYS A 147 -37.84 7.25 -15.19
CA LYS A 147 -39.05 8.06 -15.48
C LYS A 147 -38.72 9.54 -15.35
#